data_AF-A0A091C5F7-F1
#
_entry.id   AF-A0A091C5F7-F1
#
_cell.length_a   1.000
_cell.length_b   1.000
_cell.length_c   1.000
_cell.angle_alpha   90.00
_cell.angle_beta   90.00
_cell.angle_gamma   90.00
#
_symmetry.space_group_name_H-M   'P 1'
#
loop_
_entity.id
_entity.type
_entity.pdbx_description
1 polymer ?
#
loop_
_entity_poly.entity_id
_entity_poly.type
_entity_poly.pdbx_seq_one_letter_code
_entity_poly.pdbx_strand_id
1 'polypeptide(L)' 'MQVLADYMKNDQLKSVLATSYPLSQKGIYQAHELSETNHAVGKIVIDNES' A
#
# COMPACT_ATOMS: atom_id res chain seq x y z
N MET A 1 -22.52 -5.46 3.86
CA MET A 1 -21.10 -5.24 4.23
C MET A 1 -20.44 -4.37 3.15
N GLN A 2 -20.83 -3.09 3.04
CA GLN A 2 -20.34 -2.13 2.02
C GLN A 2 -19.83 -0.80 2.62
N VAL A 3 -20.02 -0.60 3.93
CA VAL A 3 -19.78 0.67 4.62
C VAL A 3 -18.38 1.26 4.39
N LEU A 4 -17.35 0.40 4.29
CA LEU A 4 -15.98 0.85 4.00
C LEU A 4 -15.84 1.43 2.59
N ALA A 5 -16.48 0.80 1.59
CA ALA A 5 -16.47 1.30 0.22
C ALA A 5 -17.24 2.64 0.12
N ASP A 6 -18.32 2.79 0.88
CA ASP A 6 -19.07 4.04 0.96
C ASP A 6 -18.23 5.16 1.59
N TYR A 7 -17.49 4.87 2.66
CA TYR A 7 -16.57 5.85 3.25
C TYR A 7 -15.39 6.21 2.32
N MET A 8 -14.88 5.26 1.54
CA MET A 8 -13.90 5.57 0.49
C MET A 8 -14.50 6.46 -0.60
N LYS A 9 -15.74 6.20 -1.03
CA LYS A 9 -16.42 6.97 -2.08
C LYS A 9 -16.79 8.39 -1.64
N ASN A 10 -17.08 8.58 -0.35
CA ASN A 10 -17.46 9.87 0.23
C ASN A 10 -16.25 10.65 0.80
N ASP A 11 -15.01 10.26 0.50
CA ASP A 11 -13.77 10.86 1.03
C ASP A 11 -13.64 10.85 2.56
N GLN A 12 -14.40 9.98 3.23
CA GLN A 12 -14.43 9.82 4.69
C GLN A 12 -13.39 8.81 5.21
N LEU A 13 -12.69 8.12 4.31
CA LEU A 13 -11.60 7.19 4.63
C LEU A 13 -10.31 7.62 3.91
N LYS A 14 -9.29 8.00 4.69
CA LYS A 14 -7.95 8.31 4.16
C LYS A 14 -7.04 7.08 4.27
N SER A 15 -6.62 6.54 3.13
CA SER A 15 -5.59 5.50 3.08
C SER A 15 -4.20 6.13 3.16
N VAL A 16 -3.47 5.90 4.26
CA VAL A 16 -2.10 6.41 4.43
C VAL A 16 -1.13 5.44 3.75
N LEU A 17 -0.57 5.87 2.62
CA LEU A 17 0.43 5.14 1.84
C LEU A 17 1.82 5.47 2.38
N ALA A 18 2.59 4.43 2.74
CA ALA A 18 3.96 4.58 3.22
C ALA A 18 4.96 4.62 2.05
N THR A 19 4.82 3.69 1.11
CA THR A 19 5.67 3.59 -0.08
C THR A 19 5.01 2.73 -1.16
N SER A 20 5.45 2.88 -2.40
CA SER A 20 5.07 2.01 -3.52
C SER A 20 6.31 1.40 -4.18
N TYR A 21 6.18 0.15 -4.63
CA TYR A 21 7.17 -0.58 -5.40
C TYR A 21 6.56 -1.16 -6.67
N PRO A 22 7.32 -1.24 -7.79
CA PRO A 22 6.83 -1.86 -9.02
C PRO A 22 6.68 -3.38 -8.85
N LEU A 23 5.70 -3.98 -9.53
CA LEU A 23 5.49 -5.42 -9.63
C LEU A 23 6.64 -6.07 -10.42
N SER A 24 7.75 -6.25 -9.74
CA SER A 24 8.98 -6.87 -10.23
C SER A 24 9.61 -7.66 -9.10
N GLN A 25 10.43 -8.65 -9.42
CA GLN A 25 11.14 -9.42 -8.40
C GLN A 25 11.90 -8.51 -7.41
N LYS A 26 12.62 -7.51 -7.94
CA LYS A 26 13.34 -6.53 -7.13
C LYS A 26 12.39 -5.72 -6.22
N GLY A 27 11.28 -5.22 -6.77
CA GLY A 27 10.30 -4.44 -6.00
C GLY A 27 9.67 -5.24 -4.86
N ILE A 28 9.39 -6.52 -5.07
CA ILE A 28 8.89 -7.42 -4.03
C ILE A 28 9.92 -7.61 -2.90
N TYR A 29 11.20 -7.83 -3.24
CA TYR A 29 12.24 -7.96 -2.21
C TYR A 29 12.40 -6.67 -1.39
N GLN A 30 12.40 -5.50 -2.03
CA GLN A 30 12.50 -4.22 -1.32
C GLN A 30 11.29 -3.96 -0.40
N ALA A 31 10.08 -4.31 -0.85
CA ALA A 31 8.87 -4.22 -0.04
C ALA A 31 8.92 -5.12 1.20
N HIS A 32 9.47 -6.32 1.03
CA HIS A 32 9.65 -7.28 2.11
C HIS A 32 10.64 -6.79 3.16
N GLU A 33 11.84 -6.35 2.74
CA GLU A 33 12.85 -5.77 3.66
C GLU A 33 12.29 -4.59 4.46
N LEU A 34 11.50 -3.72 3.84
CA LEU A 34 10.88 -2.58 4.55
C LEU A 34 9.80 -3.03 5.55
N SER A 35 9.04 -4.07 5.21
CA SER A 35 8.02 -4.64 6.11
C SER A 35 8.65 -5.30 7.34
N GLU A 36 9.77 -5.99 7.18
CA GLU A 36 10.45 -6.69 8.28
C GLU A 36 11.12 -5.73 9.26
N THR A 37 11.55 -4.56 8.78
CA THR A 37 12.25 -3.57 9.60
C THR A 37 11.30 -2.66 10.41
N ASN A 38 9.97 -2.83 10.31
CA ASN A 38 8.95 -1.94 10.89
C ASN A 38 9.12 -0.45 10.50
N HIS A 39 9.91 -0.14 9.46
CA HIS A 39 10.12 1.23 8.99
C HIS A 39 9.00 1.72 8.05
N ALA A 40 8.09 0.84 7.63
CA ALA A 40 6.90 1.24 6.90
C ALA A 40 5.86 1.88 7.84
N VAL A 41 5.81 3.21 7.87
CA VAL A 41 4.75 3.96 8.57
C VAL A 41 3.52 4.07 7.67
N GLY A 42 2.78 2.96 7.51
CA GLY A 42 1.56 2.91 6.69
C GLY A 42 1.52 1.75 5.70
N LYS A 43 0.67 1.84 4.67
CA LYS A 43 0.44 0.78 3.69
C LYS A 43 1.57 0.75 2.63
N ILE A 44 2.14 -0.42 2.39
CA ILE A 44 3.01 -0.69 1.24
C ILE A 44 2.13 -1.10 0.05
N VAL A 45 2.35 -0.52 -1.12
CA VAL A 45 1.64 -0.85 -2.36
C VAL A 45 2.61 -1.47 -3.36
N ILE A 46 2.15 -2.50 -4.06
CA ILE A 46 2.84 -3.06 -5.23
C ILE A 46 2.04 -2.65 -6.45
N ASP A 47 2.62 -1.80 -7.28
CA ASP A 47 1.99 -1.26 -8.48
C ASP A 47 2.44 -2.04 -9.71
N ASN A 48 1.47 -2.54 -10.48
CA ASN A 48 1.72 -3.09 -11.79
C ASN A 48 1.55 -1.96 -12.82
N GLU A 49 2.56 -1.09 -12.95
CA GLU A 49 2.55 -0.06 -13.99
C GLU A 49 2.42 -0.76 -15.36
N SER A 50 1.38 -0.40 -16.10
CA SER A 50 1.09 -0.85 -17.47
C SER A 50 1.29 0.31 -18.43
#